data_AF-A0A8T4S5Z4-F1
#
_entry.id   AF-A0A8T4S5Z4-F1
#
_cell.length_a   1.000
_cell.length_b   1.000
_cell.length_c   1.000
_cell.angle_alpha   90.00
_cell.angle_beta   90.00
_cell.angle_gamma   90.00
#
_symmetry.space_group_name_H-M   'P 1'
#
loop_
_entity.id
_entity.type
_entity.pdbx_description
1 polymer ?
#
loop_
_entity_poly.entity_id
_entity_poly.type
_entity_poly.pdbx_seq_one_letter_code
_entity_poly.pdbx_strand_id
1 'polypeptide(L)'
;SDKGSRIWQTWFTSPSIRATGITRQGNPVVVYGHIPNYFSDPENLRKTIEENRLVNCAGIIPQEEFQGLVDLDESKDQEGNRLVFVVDYEELKNSESGIIPVKRALKHPQTIPFLGGEERAQRYLERHEEVYSNHIGIWHSDDLHEQPLGRLLYLGNNYTYNSLGGSFINNGRFVGVRDDFAQKILHPLLEKILKISEDW
;
A
#
# COMPACT_ATOMS: atom_id res chain seq x y z
N SER A 1 4.74 -3.03 -20.49
CA SER A 1 3.57 -2.59 -21.29
C SER A 1 3.96 -1.36 -22.11
N ASP A 2 3.38 -1.23 -23.31
CA ASP A 2 3.72 -0.13 -24.23
C ASP A 2 3.21 1.23 -23.74
N LYS A 3 3.83 2.32 -24.20
CA LYS A 3 3.54 3.70 -23.74
C LYS A 3 2.06 4.08 -23.95
N GLY A 4 1.46 3.62 -25.04
CA GLY A 4 0.05 3.83 -25.36
C GLY A 4 -0.92 2.83 -24.72
N SER A 5 -0.44 1.92 -23.86
CA SER A 5 -1.31 0.93 -23.26
C SER A 5 -2.25 1.56 -22.22
N ARG A 6 -3.44 0.96 -22.08
CA ARG A 6 -4.45 1.41 -21.10
C ARG A 6 -3.91 1.44 -19.67
N ILE A 7 -2.93 0.58 -19.34
CA ILE A 7 -2.27 0.53 -18.02
C ILE A 7 -1.62 1.87 -17.65
N TRP A 8 -1.12 2.63 -18.64
CA TRP A 8 -0.49 3.94 -18.44
C TRP A 8 -1.41 5.13 -18.72
N GLN A 9 -2.66 4.89 -19.13
CA GLN A 9 -3.60 5.98 -19.43
C GLN A 9 -4.72 6.10 -18.39
N THR A 10 -4.75 5.15 -17.46
CA THR A 10 -5.81 4.96 -16.51
C THR A 10 -5.22 4.82 -15.13
N TRP A 11 -6.01 5.22 -14.15
CA TRP A 11 -5.68 5.00 -12.76
C TRP A 11 -6.13 3.63 -12.26
N PHE A 12 -5.45 3.08 -11.27
CA PHE A 12 -5.78 1.79 -10.69
C PHE A 12 -5.71 1.82 -9.16
N THR A 13 -6.53 0.99 -8.53
CA THR A 13 -6.48 0.69 -7.10
C THR A 13 -5.91 -0.70 -6.92
N SER A 14 -5.08 -0.87 -5.90
CA SER A 14 -4.55 -2.17 -5.47
C SER A 14 -5.25 -2.64 -4.19
N PRO A 15 -5.39 -3.96 -3.94
CA PRO A 15 -5.71 -4.50 -2.62
C PRO A 15 -4.63 -4.19 -1.56
N SER A 16 -3.45 -3.74 -1.99
CA SER A 16 -2.41 -3.26 -1.08
C SER A 16 -2.87 -2.05 -0.28
N ILE A 17 -2.34 -1.90 0.93
CA ILE A 17 -2.72 -0.84 1.86
C ILE A 17 -1.51 -0.01 2.33
N ARG A 18 -1.78 1.24 2.69
CA ARG A 18 -1.00 2.01 3.66
C ARG A 18 -1.81 2.07 4.96
N ALA A 19 -1.24 1.68 6.09
CA ALA A 19 -1.87 1.80 7.39
C ALA A 19 -0.98 2.56 8.38
N THR A 20 -1.56 3.42 9.19
CA THR A 20 -0.85 4.21 10.22
C THR A 20 -1.43 3.85 11.57
N GLY A 21 -0.57 3.66 12.57
CA GLY A 21 -0.99 3.32 13.92
C GLY A 21 0.17 3.27 14.91
N ILE A 22 -0.14 2.92 16.15
CA ILE A 22 0.83 2.80 17.24
C ILE A 22 1.10 1.32 17.49
N THR A 23 2.37 0.92 17.54
CA THR A 23 2.77 -0.46 17.85
C THR A 23 2.50 -0.81 19.32
N ARG A 24 2.55 -2.10 19.67
CA ARG A 24 2.49 -2.56 21.08
C ARG A 24 3.53 -1.88 21.99
N GLN A 25 4.66 -1.45 21.44
CA GLN A 25 5.73 -0.75 22.16
C GLN A 25 5.49 0.76 22.30
N GLY A 26 4.41 1.30 21.73
CA GLY A 26 4.07 2.72 21.78
C GLY A 26 4.69 3.58 20.67
N ASN A 27 5.29 2.96 19.64
CA ASN A 27 5.91 3.70 18.54
C ASN A 27 4.89 3.97 17.42
N PRO A 28 4.75 5.21 16.91
CA PRO A 28 3.93 5.47 15.74
C PRO A 28 4.67 5.02 14.48
N VAL A 29 3.99 4.25 13.62
CA VAL A 29 4.57 3.73 12.37
C VAL A 29 3.56 3.76 11.22
N VAL A 30 4.09 3.69 10.00
CA VAL A 30 3.32 3.54 8.77
C VAL A 30 3.71 2.23 8.10
N VAL A 31 2.72 1.41 7.78
CA VAL A 31 2.91 0.09 7.17
C VAL A 31 2.37 0.10 5.74
N TYR A 32 3.18 -0.37 4.79
CA TYR A 32 2.75 -0.68 3.44
C TYR A 32 2.66 -2.20 3.30
N GLY A 33 1.44 -2.71 3.13
CA GLY A 33 1.17 -4.14 3.03
C GLY A 33 0.74 -4.54 1.63
N HIS A 34 1.46 -5.47 1.01
CA HIS A 34 1.14 -6.07 -0.31
C HIS A 34 0.61 -7.50 -0.21
N ILE A 35 0.00 -7.82 0.93
CA ILE A 35 -0.60 -9.12 1.24
C ILE A 35 -2.10 -8.95 1.54
N PRO A 36 -2.88 -10.06 1.53
CA PRO A 36 -4.23 -10.06 2.07
C PRO A 36 -4.24 -9.44 3.48
N ASN A 37 -5.18 -8.52 3.69
CA ASN A 37 -5.33 -7.74 4.91
C ASN A 37 -6.83 -7.51 5.21
N TYR A 38 -7.13 -6.85 6.32
CA TYR A 38 -8.52 -6.56 6.73
C TYR A 38 -9.41 -5.98 5.62
N PHE A 39 -8.88 -5.09 4.77
CA PHE A 39 -9.62 -4.48 3.65
C PHE A 39 -9.56 -5.26 2.33
N SER A 40 -8.87 -6.40 2.30
CA SER A 40 -8.96 -7.34 1.18
C SER A 40 -10.29 -8.10 1.17
N ASP A 41 -10.99 -8.17 2.30
CA ASP A 41 -12.36 -8.67 2.38
C ASP A 41 -13.35 -7.55 2.00
N PRO A 42 -14.14 -7.72 0.91
CA PRO A 42 -15.14 -6.74 0.50
C PRO A 42 -16.19 -6.45 1.57
N GLU A 43 -16.52 -7.39 2.46
CA GLU A 43 -17.49 -7.17 3.53
C GLU A 43 -16.97 -6.21 4.59
N ASN A 44 -15.70 -6.34 4.98
CA ASN A 44 -15.05 -5.38 5.89
C ASN A 44 -14.97 -4.00 5.27
N LEU A 45 -14.64 -3.92 3.98
CA LEU A 45 -14.60 -2.67 3.23
C LEU A 45 -15.99 -2.01 3.17
N ARG A 46 -17.03 -2.79 2.83
CA ARG A 46 -18.43 -2.34 2.78
C ARG A 46 -18.87 -1.81 4.14
N LYS A 47 -18.64 -2.59 5.20
CA LYS A 47 -18.96 -2.22 6.58
C LYS A 47 -18.31 -0.90 6.97
N THR A 48 -17.02 -0.72 6.71
CA THR A 48 -16.29 0.51 7.02
C THR A 48 -16.87 1.73 6.30
N ILE A 49 -17.29 1.58 5.04
CA ILE A 49 -17.88 2.67 4.26
C ILE A 49 -19.33 2.97 4.70
N GLU A 50 -20.17 1.95 4.81
CA GLU A 50 -21.60 2.10 5.09
C GLU A 50 -21.89 2.53 6.53
N GLU A 51 -21.09 2.09 7.50
CA GLU A 51 -21.23 2.49 8.90
C GLU A 51 -20.59 3.87 9.19
N ASN A 52 -20.17 4.61 8.16
CA ASN A 52 -19.47 5.90 8.28
C ASN A 52 -18.24 5.85 9.21
N ARG A 53 -17.51 4.73 9.21
CA ARG A 53 -16.32 4.49 10.03
C ARG A 53 -15.04 4.99 9.35
N LEU A 54 -15.18 6.07 8.58
CA LEU A 54 -14.10 6.72 7.86
C LEU A 54 -13.64 7.96 8.62
N VAL A 55 -12.35 8.02 8.95
CA VAL A 55 -11.69 9.22 9.47
C VAL A 55 -10.90 9.82 8.31
N ASN A 56 -11.30 10.99 7.81
CA ASN A 56 -10.67 11.64 6.65
C ASN A 56 -10.49 10.73 5.42
N CYS A 57 -11.50 9.88 5.13
CA CYS A 57 -11.43 8.85 4.08
C CYS A 57 -10.34 7.80 4.31
N ALA A 58 -9.97 7.50 5.56
CA ALA A 58 -9.23 6.31 5.95
C ALA A 58 -10.14 5.41 6.78
N GLY A 59 -10.07 4.10 6.53
CA GLY A 59 -10.85 3.12 7.25
C GLY A 59 -10.18 2.71 8.55
N ILE A 60 -10.96 2.55 9.62
CA ILE A 60 -10.45 1.97 10.88
C ILE A 60 -10.09 0.50 10.67
N ILE A 61 -8.87 0.12 11.09
CA ILE A 61 -8.39 -1.27 11.12
C ILE A 61 -8.37 -1.73 12.59
N PRO A 62 -8.80 -2.96 12.91
CA PRO A 62 -8.61 -3.53 14.24
C PRO A 62 -7.14 -3.51 14.67
N GLN A 63 -6.86 -3.21 15.95
CA GLN A 63 -5.47 -3.10 16.44
C GLN A 63 -4.66 -4.38 16.22
N GLU A 64 -5.28 -5.56 16.35
CA GLU A 64 -4.63 -6.85 16.15
C GLU A 64 -4.23 -7.08 14.69
N GLU A 65 -5.10 -6.70 13.74
CA GLU A 65 -4.83 -6.75 12.30
C GLU A 65 -3.68 -5.81 11.93
N PHE A 66 -3.68 -4.59 12.47
CA PHE A 66 -2.58 -3.64 12.27
C PHE A 66 -1.26 -4.19 12.81
N GLN A 67 -1.25 -4.70 14.05
CA GLN A 67 -0.04 -5.25 14.65
C GLN A 67 0.44 -6.49 13.90
N GLY A 68 -0.46 -7.33 13.39
CA GLY A 68 -0.11 -8.47 12.55
C GLY A 68 0.65 -8.04 11.29
N LEU A 69 0.31 -6.91 10.67
CA LEU A 69 1.08 -6.35 9.56
C LEU A 69 2.45 -5.85 10.02
N VAL A 70 2.54 -5.15 11.16
CA VAL A 70 3.82 -4.70 11.73
C VAL A 70 4.75 -5.88 12.02
N ASP A 71 4.22 -6.97 12.58
CA ASP A 71 4.98 -8.18 12.92
C ASP A 71 5.48 -8.94 11.68
N LEU A 72 4.92 -8.64 10.50
CA LEU A 72 5.33 -9.17 9.20
C LEU A 72 6.35 -8.27 8.48
N ASP A 73 6.91 -7.26 9.16
CA ASP A 73 7.94 -6.43 8.55
C ASP A 73 9.09 -7.27 7.97
N GLU A 74 9.58 -6.84 6.81
CA GLU A 74 10.62 -7.54 6.03
C GLU A 74 10.26 -8.95 5.56
N SER A 75 9.01 -9.41 5.74
CA SER A 75 8.53 -10.67 5.17
C SER A 75 8.70 -10.68 3.65
N LYS A 76 9.03 -11.86 3.11
CA LYS A 76 9.30 -12.06 1.68
C LYS A 76 8.44 -13.18 1.11
N ASP A 77 8.12 -13.07 -0.18
CA ASP A 77 7.55 -14.17 -0.95
C ASP A 77 8.62 -15.22 -1.32
N GLN A 78 8.21 -16.25 -2.07
CA GLN A 78 9.09 -17.32 -2.54
C GLN A 78 10.20 -16.85 -3.49
N GLU A 79 10.02 -15.69 -4.12
CA GLU A 79 10.98 -15.08 -5.04
C GLU A 79 11.89 -14.08 -4.31
N GLY A 80 11.71 -13.89 -3.00
CA GLY A 80 12.50 -12.98 -2.17
C GLY A 80 12.02 -11.53 -2.22
N ASN A 81 10.87 -11.24 -2.85
CA ASN A 81 10.30 -9.89 -2.85
C ASN A 81 9.72 -9.58 -1.48
N ARG A 82 10.07 -8.42 -0.92
CA ARG A 82 9.50 -7.94 0.34
C ARG A 82 8.01 -7.61 0.16
N LEU A 83 7.20 -8.10 1.08
CA LEU A 83 5.74 -8.05 1.03
C LEU A 83 5.15 -6.98 1.96
N VAL A 84 5.82 -6.70 3.07
CA VAL A 84 5.41 -5.68 4.04
C VAL A 84 6.58 -4.78 4.41
N PHE A 85 6.31 -3.49 4.51
CA PHE A 85 7.28 -2.46 4.79
C PHE A 85 6.79 -1.57 5.94
N VAL A 86 7.54 -1.53 7.04
CA VAL A 86 7.32 -0.57 8.11
C VAL A 86 8.24 0.64 7.89
N VAL A 87 7.65 1.82 8.00
CA VAL A 87 8.30 3.13 7.85
C VAL A 87 8.04 3.91 9.13
N ASP A 88 9.04 4.67 9.57
CA ASP A 88 8.88 5.59 10.69
C ASP A 88 7.82 6.66 10.34
N TYR A 89 6.87 6.88 11.25
CA TYR A 89 5.78 7.83 11.01
C TYR A 89 6.30 9.27 10.87
N GLU A 90 7.25 9.68 11.71
CA GLU A 90 7.79 11.05 11.65
C GLU A 90 8.61 11.26 10.37
N GLU A 91 9.31 10.25 9.88
CA GLU A 91 10.00 10.30 8.58
C GLU A 91 9.01 10.57 7.44
N LEU A 92 7.90 9.84 7.36
CA LEU A 92 6.89 10.07 6.32
C LEU A 92 6.17 11.41 6.52
N LYS A 93 5.77 11.75 7.76
CA LYS A 93 5.06 12.99 8.08
C LYS A 93 5.84 14.23 7.65
N ASN A 94 7.15 14.22 7.89
CA ASN A 94 8.04 15.34 7.57
C ASN A 94 8.49 15.34 6.09
N SER A 95 8.11 14.32 5.30
CA SER A 95 8.42 14.26 3.88
C SER A 95 7.41 15.05 3.03
N GLU A 96 7.83 15.45 1.84
CA GLU A 96 7.02 16.25 0.91
C GLU A 96 5.83 15.45 0.36
N SER A 97 4.59 15.89 0.65
CA SER A 97 3.36 15.36 0.03
C SER A 97 2.93 16.28 -1.11
N GLY A 98 3.12 15.85 -2.35
CA GLY A 98 2.92 16.70 -3.52
C GLY A 98 3.59 16.19 -4.79
N ILE A 99 3.74 17.09 -5.77
CA ILE A 99 4.43 16.81 -7.01
C ILE A 99 5.93 17.08 -6.82
N ILE A 100 6.75 16.06 -7.00
CA ILE A 100 8.21 16.16 -6.83
C ILE A 100 8.97 15.69 -8.08
N PRO A 101 10.22 16.13 -8.28
CA PRO A 101 11.06 15.60 -9.35
C PRO A 101 11.33 14.10 -9.17
N VAL A 102 11.27 13.32 -10.25
CA VAL A 102 11.53 11.86 -10.21
C VAL A 102 12.91 11.54 -9.62
N LYS A 103 13.92 12.37 -9.88
CA LYS A 103 15.27 12.24 -9.28
C LYS A 103 15.28 12.24 -7.74
N ARG A 104 14.28 12.84 -7.10
CA ARG A 104 14.10 12.83 -5.63
C ARG A 104 13.16 11.71 -5.16
N ALA A 105 12.34 11.16 -6.06
CA ALA A 105 11.30 10.21 -5.72
C ALA A 105 11.83 8.90 -5.13
N LEU A 106 12.95 8.37 -5.60
CA LEU A 106 13.49 7.12 -5.06
C LEU A 106 13.89 7.23 -3.58
N LYS A 107 14.32 8.43 -3.15
CA LYS A 107 14.70 8.71 -1.75
C LYS A 107 13.51 9.08 -0.87
N HIS A 108 12.31 9.21 -1.44
CA HIS A 108 11.13 9.55 -0.67
C HIS A 108 10.67 8.31 0.14
N PRO A 109 10.37 8.45 1.45
CA PRO A 109 10.08 7.31 2.32
C PRO A 109 8.89 6.46 1.86
N GLN A 110 7.91 7.05 1.18
CA GLN A 110 6.80 6.31 0.57
C GLN A 110 7.20 5.46 -0.65
N THR A 111 8.17 5.85 -1.48
CA THR A 111 8.27 5.32 -2.85
C THR A 111 8.66 3.85 -2.93
N ILE A 112 9.70 3.44 -2.20
CA ILE A 112 10.16 2.04 -2.19
C ILE A 112 9.11 1.12 -1.54
N PRO A 113 8.56 1.45 -0.36
CA PRO A 113 7.46 0.71 0.25
C PRO A 113 6.23 0.62 -0.66
N PHE A 114 5.81 1.73 -1.27
CA PHE A 114 4.62 1.76 -2.13
C PHE A 114 4.75 0.86 -3.36
N LEU A 115 5.93 0.84 -3.99
CA LEU A 115 6.21 0.05 -5.19
C LEU A 115 6.72 -1.35 -4.87
N GLY A 116 6.82 -1.72 -3.59
CA GLY A 116 7.15 -3.05 -3.12
C GLY A 116 8.59 -3.48 -3.38
N GLY A 117 9.55 -2.56 -3.31
CA GLY A 117 10.98 -2.87 -3.42
C GLY A 117 11.77 -1.93 -4.32
N GLU A 118 13.06 -1.76 -4.01
CA GLU A 118 13.93 -0.75 -4.62
C GLU A 118 14.10 -0.95 -6.14
N GLU A 119 14.40 -2.17 -6.57
CA GLU A 119 14.57 -2.50 -7.99
C GLU A 119 13.28 -2.26 -8.80
N ARG A 120 12.11 -2.58 -8.22
CA ARG A 120 10.81 -2.31 -8.86
C ARG A 120 10.53 -0.81 -8.89
N ALA A 121 10.85 -0.09 -7.82
CA ALA A 121 10.69 1.35 -7.73
C ALA A 121 11.55 2.08 -8.77
N GLN A 122 12.82 1.71 -8.91
CA GLN A 122 13.72 2.29 -9.90
C GLN A 122 13.19 2.08 -11.32
N ARG A 123 12.88 0.84 -11.71
CA ARG A 123 12.31 0.54 -13.04
C ARG A 123 11.01 1.28 -13.31
N TYR A 124 10.15 1.40 -12.29
CA TYR A 124 8.90 2.14 -12.43
C TYR A 124 9.16 3.64 -12.68
N LEU A 125 10.10 4.26 -11.95
CA LEU A 125 10.44 5.67 -12.10
C LEU A 125 11.11 5.95 -13.45
N GLU A 126 12.01 5.09 -13.93
CA GLU A 126 12.59 5.19 -15.27
C GLU A 126 11.49 5.14 -16.33
N ARG A 127 10.54 4.20 -16.18
CA ARG A 127 9.42 4.09 -17.10
C ARG A 127 8.43 5.27 -16.99
N HIS A 128 8.26 5.81 -15.79
CA HIS A 128 7.41 6.98 -15.54
C HIS A 128 7.91 8.20 -16.32
N GLU A 129 9.22 8.47 -16.30
CA GLU A 129 9.82 9.58 -17.07
C GLU A 129 9.61 9.41 -18.58
N GLU A 130 9.66 8.18 -19.08
CA GLU A 130 9.45 7.89 -20.51
C GLU A 130 8.00 8.05 -20.97
N VAL A 131 7.04 7.85 -20.07
CA VAL A 131 5.60 7.77 -20.38
C VAL A 131 4.89 9.08 -20.04
N TYR A 132 5.27 9.72 -18.95
CA TYR A 132 4.58 10.86 -18.39
C TYR A 132 5.44 12.13 -18.39
N SER A 133 6.35 12.25 -17.42
CA SER A 133 7.21 13.42 -17.25
C SER A 133 8.29 13.16 -16.21
N ASN A 134 9.22 14.10 -16.04
CA ASN A 134 10.24 14.09 -14.99
C ASN A 134 9.72 14.50 -13.59
N HIS A 135 8.40 14.65 -13.42
CA HIS A 135 7.74 14.94 -12.14
C HIS A 135 6.66 13.90 -11.83
N ILE A 136 6.58 13.48 -10.57
CA ILE A 136 5.63 12.48 -10.08
C ILE A 136 4.90 13.02 -8.86
N GLY A 137 3.59 12.79 -8.76
CA GLY A 137 2.85 13.04 -7.53
C GLY A 137 3.12 11.94 -6.50
N ILE A 138 3.48 12.30 -5.28
CA ILE A 138 3.55 11.39 -4.14
C ILE A 138 2.69 12.00 -3.05
N TRP A 139 1.54 11.39 -2.79
CA TRP A 139 0.53 11.93 -1.88
C TRP A 139 0.38 11.06 -0.65
N HIS A 140 0.51 11.68 0.51
CA HIS A 140 0.23 11.07 1.79
C HIS A 140 -0.51 12.01 2.75
N SER A 141 -1.03 11.45 3.83
CA SER A 141 -1.90 12.12 4.79
C SER A 141 -1.46 11.75 6.20
N ASP A 142 -1.70 12.66 7.16
CA ASP A 142 -1.52 12.37 8.58
C ASP A 142 -2.70 11.54 9.08
N ASP A 143 -2.49 10.22 9.14
CA ASP A 143 -3.50 9.24 9.55
C ASP A 143 -3.21 8.68 10.96
N LEU A 144 -2.32 9.31 11.74
CA LEU A 144 -2.10 8.88 13.12
C LEU A 144 -3.29 9.28 14.00
N HIS A 145 -3.95 8.28 14.59
CA HIS A 145 -5.15 8.45 15.39
C HIS A 145 -5.18 7.46 16.56
N GLU A 146 -6.18 7.57 17.43
CA GLU A 146 -6.42 6.63 18.55
C GLU A 146 -6.55 5.16 18.10
N GLN A 147 -7.10 4.93 16.91
CA GLN A 147 -7.22 3.62 16.29
C GLN A 147 -6.42 3.59 14.99
N PRO A 148 -5.82 2.46 14.61
CA PRO A 148 -5.12 2.36 13.34
C PRO A 148 -6.03 2.68 12.16
N LEU A 149 -5.53 3.48 11.24
CA LEU A 149 -6.24 3.91 10.04
C LEU A 149 -5.53 3.38 8.80
N GLY A 150 -6.28 2.84 7.85
CA GLY A 150 -5.76 2.35 6.58
C GLY A 150 -6.37 3.01 5.37
N ARG A 151 -5.64 2.94 4.26
CA ARG A 151 -6.06 3.36 2.92
C ARG A 151 -5.59 2.35 1.88
N LEU A 152 -6.44 2.03 0.91
CA LEU A 152 -6.00 1.27 -0.26
C LEU A 152 -5.02 2.11 -1.08
N LEU A 153 -4.00 1.47 -1.64
CA LEU A 153 -3.03 2.12 -2.51
C LEU A 153 -3.62 2.33 -3.92
N TYR A 154 -3.24 3.44 -4.53
CA TYR A 154 -3.72 3.86 -5.84
C TYR A 154 -2.60 4.44 -6.69
N LEU A 155 -2.58 4.05 -7.97
CA LEU A 155 -1.75 4.63 -9.01
C LEU A 155 -2.58 5.62 -9.84
N GLY A 156 -2.09 6.86 -9.88
CA GLY A 156 -2.71 7.95 -10.61
C GLY A 156 -2.47 7.91 -12.12
N ASN A 157 -3.34 8.63 -12.81
CA ASN A 157 -3.21 8.97 -14.23
C ASN A 157 -2.93 10.47 -14.40
N ASN A 158 -2.93 10.97 -15.64
CA ASN A 158 -2.61 12.37 -15.91
C ASN A 158 -3.49 13.37 -15.14
N TYR A 159 -4.75 13.03 -14.85
CA TYR A 159 -5.67 13.89 -14.07
C TYR A 159 -5.33 13.97 -12.58
N THR A 160 -4.58 13.00 -12.07
CA THR A 160 -4.16 12.89 -10.67
C THR A 160 -2.64 12.98 -10.54
N TYR A 161 -2.00 13.62 -11.52
CA TYR A 161 -0.55 13.85 -11.58
C TYR A 161 0.29 12.57 -11.55
N ASN A 162 -0.21 11.49 -12.17
CA ASN A 162 0.51 10.22 -12.36
C ASN A 162 1.12 9.68 -11.06
N SER A 163 0.30 9.71 -10.00
CA SER A 163 0.79 9.73 -8.64
C SER A 163 0.83 8.38 -7.92
N LEU A 164 1.62 8.31 -6.85
CA LEU A 164 1.56 7.27 -5.83
C LEU A 164 0.74 7.83 -4.66
N GLY A 165 -0.44 7.28 -4.39
CA GLY A 165 -1.33 7.79 -3.34
C GLY A 165 -2.11 6.71 -2.61
N GLY A 166 -2.69 7.06 -1.47
CA GLY A 166 -3.59 6.20 -0.70
C GLY A 166 -4.99 6.82 -0.61
N SER A 167 -6.06 6.05 -0.85
CA SER A 167 -7.42 6.56 -0.81
C SER A 167 -8.49 5.49 -0.56
N PHE A 168 -9.57 5.86 0.13
CA PHE A 168 -10.86 5.14 0.16
C PHE A 168 -11.97 5.90 -0.60
N ILE A 169 -11.63 6.80 -1.55
CA ILE A 169 -12.66 7.52 -2.31
C ILE A 169 -13.56 6.53 -3.06
N ASN A 170 -14.85 6.89 -3.18
CA ASN A 170 -16.03 6.18 -3.71
C ASN A 170 -15.89 5.34 -5.01
N ASN A 171 -14.73 5.32 -5.67
CA ASN A 171 -14.50 4.57 -6.91
C ASN A 171 -13.21 3.75 -6.81
N GLY A 172 -13.30 2.43 -7.07
CA GLY A 172 -12.15 1.53 -7.20
C GLY A 172 -12.00 1.00 -8.63
N ARG A 173 -10.75 0.79 -9.08
CA ARG A 173 -10.46 0.13 -10.36
C ARG A 173 -9.34 -0.89 -10.16
N PHE A 174 -9.74 -2.13 -9.88
CA PHE A 174 -8.83 -3.23 -9.65
C PHE A 174 -8.47 -3.96 -10.94
N VAL A 175 -7.26 -4.50 -11.02
CA VAL A 175 -6.82 -5.38 -12.11
C VAL A 175 -6.93 -6.82 -11.64
N GLY A 176 -7.85 -7.58 -12.22
CA GLY A 176 -7.92 -9.03 -12.02
C GLY A 176 -7.09 -9.75 -13.07
N VAL A 177 -6.26 -10.70 -12.63
CA VAL A 177 -5.57 -11.65 -13.50
C VAL A 177 -6.14 -13.04 -13.25
N ARG A 178 -6.21 -13.88 -14.29
CA ARG A 178 -6.67 -15.26 -14.13
C ARG A 178 -5.63 -16.06 -13.38
N ASP A 179 -6.11 -16.91 -12.49
CA ASP A 179 -5.27 -17.68 -11.59
C ASP A 179 -4.86 -18.99 -12.24
N ASP A 180 -4.00 -18.91 -13.27
CA ASP A 180 -3.40 -20.11 -13.86
C ASP A 180 -2.31 -20.72 -12.94
N PHE A 181 -2.04 -20.08 -11.77
CA PHE A 181 -0.96 -20.41 -10.81
C PHE A 181 -1.32 -20.35 -9.31
N ALA A 182 -2.62 -20.26 -8.96
CA ALA A 182 -3.18 -20.04 -7.61
C ALA A 182 -2.55 -20.82 -6.45
N GLN A 183 -2.04 -22.01 -6.74
CA GLN A 183 -1.63 -22.96 -5.71
C GLN A 183 -0.26 -22.67 -5.08
N LYS A 184 0.58 -21.80 -5.66
CA LYS A 184 1.96 -21.62 -5.16
C LYS A 184 2.12 -20.58 -4.05
N ILE A 185 1.28 -19.54 -4.00
CA ILE A 185 1.48 -18.40 -3.08
C ILE A 185 0.73 -18.60 -1.75
N LEU A 186 -0.42 -19.25 -1.77
CA LEU A 186 -1.30 -19.37 -0.59
C LEU A 186 -0.82 -20.39 0.45
N HIS A 187 -0.17 -21.49 0.05
CA HIS A 187 0.06 -22.63 0.96
C HIS A 187 1.04 -22.33 2.12
N PRO A 188 2.23 -21.73 1.90
CA PRO A 188 3.20 -21.57 2.99
C PRO A 188 2.86 -20.41 3.94
N LEU A 189 2.19 -19.36 3.46
CA LEU A 189 1.84 -18.20 4.28
C LEU A 189 0.60 -18.49 5.15
N LEU A 190 -0.39 -19.21 4.62
CA LEU A 190 -1.54 -19.70 5.41
C LEU A 190 -1.09 -20.67 6.50
N GLU A 191 -0.18 -21.60 6.21
CA GLU A 191 0.37 -22.51 7.23
C GLU A 191 1.09 -21.74 8.34
N LYS A 192 1.83 -20.68 8.00
CA LYS A 192 2.54 -19.87 9.00
C LYS A 192 1.58 -19.03 9.86
N ILE A 193 0.52 -18.48 9.26
CA ILE A 193 -0.52 -17.72 9.96
C ILE A 193 -1.35 -18.64 10.87
N LEU A 194 -1.74 -19.82 10.38
CA LEU A 194 -2.47 -20.83 11.15
C LEU A 194 -1.64 -21.38 12.31
N LYS A 195 -0.35 -21.64 12.09
CA LYS A 195 0.55 -22.13 13.15
C LYS A 195 0.76 -21.11 14.27
N ILE A 196 0.84 -19.81 13.94
CA ILE A 196 0.90 -18.74 14.95
C ILE A 196 -0.40 -18.69 15.78
N SER A 197 -1.54 -19.09 15.23
CA SER A 197 -2.82 -19.12 15.95
C SER A 197 -3.04 -20.36 16.84
N GLU A 198 -2.30 -21.45 16.63
CA GLU A 198 -2.39 -22.68 17.42
C GLU A 198 -1.44 -22.70 18.64
N ASP A 199 -0.42 -21.82 18.64
CA ASP A 199 0.56 -21.71 19.73
C ASP A 199 0.13 -20.72 20.85
N TRP A 200 -1.16 -20.36 20.93
CA TRP A 200 -1.77 -19.55 22.01
C TRP A 200 -2.84 -20.31 22.78
#